data_AF-A0A1V6FCJ7-F1
#
_entry.id   AF-A0A1V6FCJ7-F1
#
_cell.length_a   1.000
_cell.length_b   1.000
_cell.length_c   1.000
_cell.angle_alpha   90.00
_cell.angle_beta   90.00
_cell.angle_gamma   90.00
#
_symmetry.space_group_name_H-M   'P 1'
#
loop_
_entity.id
_entity.type
_entity.pdbx_description
1 polymer ?
#
loop_
_entity_poly.entity_id
_entity_poly.type
_entity_poly.pdbx_seq_one_letter_code
_entity_poly.pdbx_strand_id
1 'polypeptide(L)'
;MPKKYSKEEIIEMVKNALPKVGFYTKDFNNYTGKTKKGTEFYTEVIAEYILEHKDDIVPYTEVREEFKMRKRKSKAEPGTERALCRRWYDDNSFGEDLFEESPDNLGKPFECELNISPNTGVDVDLLSYDEKKDELYLIEVKGVKKDGEYKSVETLLKCALQIQTYYESLIQKKKQLLKDLHIKKLEINPCTRIRKVILIPEDSTAAEHFRNKEEHPNVNQLIKDWDIKVFIFKKDIK
;
A
#
# COMPACT_ATOMS: atom_id res chain seq x y z
N MET A 1 3.83 -12.56 -18.68
CA MET A 1 4.85 -11.71 -19.34
C MET A 1 5.89 -12.60 -20.02
N PRO A 2 6.41 -12.27 -21.23
CA PRO A 2 7.53 -13.00 -21.82
C PRO A 2 8.77 -12.92 -20.93
N LYS A 3 9.53 -14.02 -20.79
CA LYS A 3 10.73 -14.01 -19.95
C LYS A 3 11.83 -13.17 -20.61
N LYS A 4 11.99 -11.92 -20.16
CA LYS A 4 12.88 -10.94 -20.80
C LYS A 4 14.26 -10.83 -20.15
N TYR A 5 14.36 -10.93 -18.82
CA TYR A 5 15.59 -10.65 -18.08
C TYR A 5 16.05 -11.83 -17.24
N SER A 6 17.37 -12.01 -17.07
CA SER A 6 17.97 -12.98 -16.16
C SER A 6 17.92 -12.50 -14.70
N LYS A 7 18.32 -13.37 -13.75
CA LYS A 7 18.46 -13.00 -12.34
C LYS A 7 19.48 -11.87 -12.17
N GLU A 8 20.62 -11.98 -12.83
CA GLU A 8 21.73 -11.03 -12.74
C GLU A 8 21.33 -9.66 -13.30
N GLU A 9 20.65 -9.62 -14.45
CA GLU A 9 20.14 -8.39 -15.04
C GLU A 9 19.15 -7.69 -14.09
N ILE A 10 18.25 -8.44 -13.44
CA ILE A 10 17.28 -7.89 -12.49
C ILE A 10 17.96 -7.36 -11.23
N ILE A 11 18.93 -8.08 -10.67
CA ILE A 11 19.69 -7.62 -9.50
C ILE A 11 20.42 -6.31 -9.82
N GLU A 12 21.01 -6.19 -11.01
CA GLU A 12 21.68 -4.96 -11.42
C GLU A 12 20.70 -3.79 -11.57
N MET A 13 19.49 -4.05 -12.08
CA MET A 13 18.43 -3.04 -12.14
C MET A 13 17.98 -2.60 -10.72
N VAL A 14 17.89 -3.54 -9.78
CA VAL A 14 17.54 -3.24 -8.38
C VAL A 14 18.64 -2.40 -7.74
N LYS A 15 19.91 -2.81 -7.80
CA LYS A 15 21.07 -2.07 -7.26
C LYS A 15 21.09 -0.60 -7.68
N ASN A 16 20.85 -0.36 -8.97
CA ASN A 16 20.88 0.98 -9.54
C ASN A 16 19.68 1.86 -9.16
N ALA A 17 18.58 1.26 -8.68
CA ALA A 17 17.32 1.95 -8.44
C ALA A 17 16.91 2.00 -6.96
N LEU A 18 17.29 1.02 -6.15
CA LEU A 18 16.94 0.92 -4.72
C LEU A 18 17.33 2.18 -3.93
N PRO A 19 18.55 2.76 -4.08
CA PRO A 19 18.95 3.95 -3.33
C PRO A 19 18.34 5.26 -3.89
N LYS A 20 17.17 5.19 -4.55
CA LYS A 20 16.48 6.35 -5.12
C LYS A 20 15.03 6.38 -4.63
N VAL A 21 14.55 7.60 -4.36
CA VAL A 21 13.14 7.84 -4.00
C VAL A 21 12.22 7.27 -5.09
N GLY A 22 11.11 6.67 -4.67
CA GLY A 22 10.12 6.11 -5.59
C GLY A 22 10.60 4.83 -6.25
N PHE A 23 11.50 4.05 -5.62
CA PHE A 23 11.91 2.74 -6.10
C PHE A 23 10.71 1.85 -6.49
N TYR A 24 9.64 1.83 -5.69
CA TYR A 24 8.42 1.07 -5.96
C TYR A 24 7.77 1.38 -7.33
N THR A 25 8.05 2.55 -7.93
CA THR A 25 7.50 2.96 -9.23
C THR A 25 8.19 2.29 -10.42
N LYS A 26 9.35 1.64 -10.23
CA LYS A 26 10.07 0.99 -11.32
C LYS A 26 9.29 -0.21 -11.86
N ASP A 27 9.17 -0.28 -13.19
CA ASP A 27 8.37 -1.30 -13.89
C ASP A 27 8.70 -2.73 -13.46
N PHE A 28 9.98 -3.02 -13.21
CA PHE A 28 10.44 -4.36 -12.84
C PHE A 28 9.90 -4.85 -11.50
N ASN A 29 9.48 -3.95 -10.61
CA ASN A 29 8.82 -4.33 -9.36
C ASN A 29 7.43 -4.93 -9.62
N ASN A 30 6.87 -4.71 -10.81
CA ASN A 30 5.58 -5.27 -11.25
C ASN A 30 5.71 -6.44 -12.23
N TYR A 31 6.92 -6.95 -12.48
CA TYR A 31 7.08 -8.09 -13.39
C TYR A 31 6.48 -9.37 -12.80
N THR A 32 5.73 -10.10 -13.62
CA THR A 32 5.13 -11.38 -13.28
C THR A 32 5.86 -12.53 -13.95
N GLY A 33 5.75 -13.73 -13.38
CA GLY A 33 6.39 -14.93 -13.90
C GLY A 33 7.88 -15.03 -13.60
N LYS A 34 8.57 -15.90 -14.34
CA LYS A 34 9.95 -16.35 -14.04
C LYS A 34 11.00 -15.67 -14.92
N THR A 35 12.24 -15.60 -14.43
CA THR A 35 13.38 -15.05 -15.18
C THR A 35 13.70 -15.84 -16.46
N LYS A 36 14.35 -15.19 -17.44
CA LYS A 36 14.65 -15.68 -18.81
C LYS A 36 15.30 -17.06 -18.86
N LYS A 37 16.22 -17.33 -17.94
CA LYS A 37 16.99 -18.58 -17.89
C LYS A 37 16.76 -19.37 -16.60
N GLY A 38 15.98 -18.83 -15.67
CA GLY A 38 15.77 -19.41 -14.35
C GLY A 38 14.37 -19.95 -14.11
N THR A 39 14.23 -20.57 -12.95
CA THR A 39 12.97 -21.07 -12.37
C THR A 39 12.40 -20.12 -11.31
N GLU A 40 13.16 -19.11 -10.90
CA GLU A 40 12.78 -18.12 -9.90
C GLU A 40 11.86 -17.06 -10.48
N PHE A 41 10.88 -16.63 -9.69
CA PHE A 41 10.01 -15.51 -10.03
C PHE A 41 10.78 -14.19 -9.94
N TYR A 42 10.46 -13.22 -10.80
CA TYR A 42 11.05 -11.88 -10.74
C TYR A 42 10.87 -11.25 -9.37
N THR A 43 9.68 -11.37 -8.79
CA THR A 43 9.38 -10.81 -7.47
C THR A 43 10.23 -11.42 -6.37
N GLU A 44 10.56 -12.72 -6.46
CA GLU A 44 11.37 -13.40 -5.45
C GLU A 44 12.83 -13.03 -5.53
N VAL A 45 13.38 -12.85 -6.75
CA VAL A 45 14.74 -12.34 -6.95
C VAL A 45 14.87 -10.93 -6.38
N ILE A 46 13.89 -10.07 -6.64
CA ILE A 46 13.92 -8.69 -6.14
C ILE A 46 13.75 -8.67 -4.61
N ALA A 47 12.81 -9.45 -4.08
CA ALA A 47 12.55 -9.52 -2.64
C ALA A 47 13.74 -10.10 -1.86
N GLU A 48 14.41 -11.14 -2.38
CA GLU A 48 15.64 -11.70 -1.80
C GLU A 48 16.69 -10.60 -1.62
N TYR A 49 16.94 -9.82 -2.67
CA TYR A 49 17.90 -8.72 -2.62
C TYR A 49 17.50 -7.67 -1.58
N ILE A 50 16.22 -7.26 -1.55
CA ILE A 50 15.74 -6.26 -0.59
C ILE A 50 15.83 -6.76 0.85
N LEU A 51 15.61 -8.05 1.12
CA LEU A 51 15.68 -8.59 2.48
C LEU A 51 17.05 -8.34 3.13
N GLU A 52 18.12 -8.36 2.33
CA GLU A 52 19.49 -8.06 2.75
C GLU A 52 19.83 -6.57 2.76
N HIS A 53 19.00 -5.73 2.12
CA HIS A 53 19.26 -4.30 1.87
C HIS A 53 18.05 -3.42 2.25
N LYS A 54 17.32 -3.79 3.31
CA LYS A 54 16.06 -3.10 3.67
C LYS A 54 16.27 -1.62 3.98
N ASP A 55 17.40 -1.29 4.59
CA ASP A 55 17.76 0.06 4.99
C ASP A 55 18.07 0.98 3.79
N ASP A 56 18.22 0.42 2.59
CA ASP A 56 18.46 1.18 1.35
C ASP A 56 17.15 1.71 0.73
N ILE A 57 15.98 1.37 1.28
CA ILE A 57 14.70 1.95 0.82
C ILE A 57 14.67 3.43 1.19
N VAL A 58 14.72 4.29 0.16
CA VAL A 58 14.75 5.73 0.36
C VAL A 58 13.33 6.32 0.42
N PRO A 59 12.90 6.89 1.57
CA PRO A 59 11.61 7.57 1.68
C PRO A 59 11.63 8.91 0.95
N TYR A 60 10.45 9.52 0.76
CA TYR A 60 10.37 10.92 0.38
C TYR A 60 10.99 11.77 1.50
N THR A 61 11.88 12.71 1.14
CA THR A 61 12.53 13.63 2.08
C THR A 61 11.79 14.96 2.21
N GLU A 62 11.16 15.43 1.12
CA GLU A 62 10.29 16.62 1.11
C GLU A 62 8.88 16.29 1.62
N VAL A 63 8.80 15.77 2.83
CA VAL A 63 7.52 15.46 3.49
C VAL A 63 6.86 16.75 3.97
N ARG A 64 5.52 16.80 3.95
CA ARG A 64 4.78 17.95 4.47
C ARG A 64 5.12 18.23 5.93
N GLU A 65 5.23 19.51 6.25
CA GLU A 65 5.26 19.99 7.64
C GLU A 65 3.86 20.04 8.26
N GLU A 66 2.80 20.10 7.45
CA GLU A 66 1.42 20.10 7.93
C GLU A 66 0.53 19.21 7.03
N PHE A 67 -0.23 18.32 7.67
CA PHE A 67 -1.11 17.35 7.03
C PHE A 67 -2.54 17.87 7.00
N LYS A 68 -2.75 18.94 6.21
CA LYS A 68 -4.07 19.54 6.06
C LYS A 68 -4.96 18.68 5.17
N MET A 69 -6.09 18.27 5.74
CA MET A 69 -7.19 17.64 5.02
C MET A 69 -7.64 18.54 3.87
N ARG A 70 -7.56 18.06 2.63
CA ARG A 70 -7.88 18.89 1.45
C ARG A 70 -9.38 18.89 1.22
N LYS A 71 -9.95 20.07 0.92
CA LYS A 71 -11.28 20.13 0.29
C LYS A 71 -11.17 19.51 -1.10
N ARG A 72 -11.87 18.40 -1.32
CA ARG A 72 -11.86 17.66 -2.59
C ARG A 72 -12.58 18.50 -3.65
N LYS A 73 -11.85 18.92 -4.71
CA LYS A 73 -12.34 19.88 -5.71
C LYS A 73 -13.12 19.25 -6.88
N SER A 74 -12.88 17.98 -7.18
CA SER A 74 -13.46 17.27 -8.34
C SER A 74 -14.07 15.93 -7.92
N LYS A 75 -15.08 15.46 -8.64
CA LYS A 75 -15.57 14.08 -8.53
C LYS A 75 -14.47 13.11 -8.98
N ALA A 76 -14.34 11.98 -8.29
CA ALA A 76 -13.46 10.92 -8.75
C ALA A 76 -14.13 10.20 -9.94
N GLU A 77 -13.32 9.73 -10.88
CA GLU A 77 -13.81 8.92 -11.99
C GLU A 77 -14.35 7.57 -11.45
N PRO A 78 -15.60 7.20 -11.77
CA PRO A 78 -16.18 5.95 -11.29
C PRO A 78 -15.32 4.73 -11.64
N GLY A 79 -15.18 3.80 -10.69
CA GLY A 79 -14.41 2.58 -10.88
C GLY A 79 -12.90 2.72 -10.69
N THR A 80 -12.38 3.88 -10.29
CA THR A 80 -10.98 4.04 -9.87
C THR A 80 -10.79 3.71 -8.38
N GLU A 81 -9.54 3.40 -7.99
CA GLU A 81 -9.14 3.24 -6.57
C GLU A 81 -9.53 4.48 -5.76
N ARG A 82 -9.33 5.67 -6.33
CA ARG A 82 -9.76 6.96 -5.78
C ARG A 82 -11.26 7.03 -5.51
N ALA A 83 -12.08 6.56 -6.44
CA ALA A 83 -13.54 6.55 -6.25
C ALA A 83 -13.96 5.54 -5.18
N LEU A 84 -13.27 4.40 -5.10
CA LEU A 84 -13.52 3.39 -4.06
C LEU A 84 -13.19 3.92 -2.66
N CYS A 85 -12.02 4.55 -2.48
CA CYS A 85 -11.60 5.15 -1.21
C CYS A 85 -12.56 6.24 -0.74
N ARG A 86 -13.01 7.10 -1.66
CA ARG A 86 -13.99 8.14 -1.33
C ARG A 86 -15.34 7.56 -0.94
N ARG A 87 -15.77 6.47 -1.58
CA ARG A 87 -17.01 5.79 -1.19
C ARG A 87 -16.92 5.24 0.23
N TRP A 88 -15.83 4.55 0.58
CA TRP A 88 -15.60 4.08 1.97
C TRP A 88 -15.52 5.23 2.98
N TYR A 89 -14.98 6.37 2.60
CA TYR A 89 -14.93 7.54 3.47
C TYR A 89 -16.30 8.25 3.62
N ASP A 90 -17.07 8.39 2.54
CA ASP A 90 -18.32 9.17 2.52
C ASP A 90 -19.53 8.36 3.01
N ASP A 91 -19.51 7.04 2.83
CA ASP A 91 -20.60 6.12 3.15
C ASP A 91 -20.15 5.07 4.16
N ASN A 92 -20.50 5.27 5.44
CA ASN A 92 -20.10 4.36 6.52
C ASN A 92 -20.74 2.97 6.39
N SER A 93 -21.84 2.82 5.62
CA SER A 93 -22.45 1.51 5.38
C SER A 93 -21.71 0.69 4.32
N PHE A 94 -20.97 1.39 3.46
CA PHE A 94 -20.15 0.77 2.45
C PHE A 94 -18.83 0.31 3.07
N GLY A 95 -18.64 -1.00 3.19
CA GLY A 95 -17.40 -1.59 3.72
C GLY A 95 -17.46 -1.98 5.19
N GLU A 96 -18.65 -2.05 5.80
CA GLU A 96 -18.86 -2.49 7.18
C GLU A 96 -18.15 -3.83 7.47
N ASP A 97 -18.15 -4.78 6.53
CA ASP A 97 -17.43 -6.07 6.69
C ASP A 97 -15.91 -5.91 6.88
N LEU A 98 -15.30 -4.87 6.31
CA LEU A 98 -13.86 -4.57 6.42
C LEU A 98 -13.54 -3.67 7.63
N PHE A 99 -14.45 -2.74 7.94
CA PHE A 99 -14.22 -1.62 8.87
C PHE A 99 -15.04 -1.68 10.17
N GLU A 100 -15.92 -2.66 10.34
CA GLU A 100 -16.73 -2.84 11.57
C GLU A 100 -16.83 -4.31 12.04
N GLU A 101 -16.95 -5.31 11.15
CA GLU A 101 -17.32 -6.68 11.55
C GLU A 101 -16.21 -7.75 11.58
N SER A 102 -14.94 -7.42 11.32
CA SER A 102 -13.85 -8.42 11.35
C SER A 102 -13.01 -8.41 12.65
N PRO A 103 -12.46 -9.56 13.11
CA PRO A 103 -11.48 -9.58 14.22
C PRO A 103 -10.28 -8.65 13.95
N ASP A 104 -9.95 -8.51 12.67
CA ASP A 104 -8.91 -7.65 12.14
C ASP A 104 -9.44 -6.29 11.65
N ASN A 105 -10.55 -5.80 12.21
CA ASN A 105 -11.18 -4.53 11.87
C ASN A 105 -10.13 -3.41 11.68
N LEU A 106 -10.23 -2.73 10.54
CA LEU A 106 -9.42 -1.58 10.14
C LEU A 106 -9.87 -0.24 10.77
N GLY A 107 -10.86 -0.24 11.66
CA GLY A 107 -11.45 0.95 12.25
C GLY A 107 -12.20 1.81 11.23
N LYS A 108 -12.58 3.02 11.62
CA LYS A 108 -13.42 3.88 10.78
C LYS A 108 -12.58 4.67 9.77
N PRO A 109 -12.89 4.63 8.46
CA PRO A 109 -12.30 5.54 7.47
C PRO A 109 -12.54 7.01 7.83
N PHE A 110 -11.51 7.85 7.75
CA PHE A 110 -11.62 9.27 8.14
C PHE A 110 -10.78 10.26 7.33
N GLU A 111 -9.90 9.80 6.44
CA GLU A 111 -9.35 10.60 5.35
C GLU A 111 -9.07 9.69 4.14
N CYS A 112 -9.13 10.26 2.94
CA CYS A 112 -8.57 9.65 1.74
C CYS A 112 -7.65 10.65 1.04
N GLU A 113 -6.66 10.14 0.31
CA GLU A 113 -5.74 10.94 -0.50
C GLU A 113 -4.86 11.88 0.35
N LEU A 114 -4.28 11.33 1.42
CA LEU A 114 -3.37 12.09 2.27
C LEU A 114 -2.06 12.32 1.54
N ASN A 115 -1.87 13.53 1.04
CA ASN A 115 -0.67 13.91 0.33
C ASN A 115 0.58 13.90 1.22
N ILE A 116 1.57 13.10 0.85
CA ILE A 116 2.81 12.91 1.62
C ILE A 116 3.78 14.07 1.35
N SER A 117 3.93 14.44 0.08
CA SER A 117 4.84 15.50 -0.36
C SER A 117 4.11 16.49 -1.27
N PRO A 118 4.28 17.80 -1.05
CA PRO A 118 3.56 18.83 -1.80
C PRO A 118 3.89 18.84 -3.29
N ASN A 119 5.04 18.30 -3.69
CA ASN A 119 5.59 18.43 -5.04
C ASN A 119 5.45 17.16 -5.88
N THR A 120 5.09 16.02 -5.29
CA THR A 120 5.13 14.72 -5.98
C THR A 120 3.76 14.24 -6.45
N GLY A 121 2.67 14.78 -5.89
CA GLY A 121 1.32 14.24 -6.11
C GLY A 121 1.10 12.84 -5.53
N VAL A 122 2.00 12.40 -4.64
CA VAL A 122 1.94 11.09 -3.99
C VAL A 122 1.12 11.19 -2.73
N ASP A 123 0.09 10.35 -2.66
CA ASP A 123 -0.90 10.35 -1.61
C ASP A 123 -1.02 8.92 -1.02
N VAL A 124 -1.25 8.81 0.29
CA VAL A 124 -1.80 7.56 0.87
C VAL A 124 -3.28 7.52 0.51
N ASP A 125 -3.73 6.38 -0.03
CA ASP A 125 -5.08 6.28 -0.60
C ASP A 125 -6.17 6.49 0.45
N LEU A 126 -6.08 5.78 1.58
CA LEU A 126 -7.08 5.82 2.66
C LEU A 126 -6.42 5.76 4.04
N LEU A 127 -6.97 6.50 4.98
CA LEU A 127 -6.68 6.43 6.41
C LEU A 127 -7.93 6.00 7.16
N SER A 128 -7.75 5.05 8.07
CA SER A 128 -8.78 4.63 9.01
C SER A 128 -8.20 4.53 10.43
N TYR A 129 -9.06 4.68 11.44
CA TYR A 129 -8.64 4.68 12.84
C TYR A 129 -9.52 3.76 13.69
N ASP A 130 -8.87 2.86 14.42
CA ASP A 130 -9.52 1.99 15.42
C ASP A 130 -9.29 2.59 16.81
N GLU A 131 -10.32 3.24 17.34
CA GLU A 131 -10.31 3.85 18.68
C GLU A 131 -10.07 2.82 19.80
N LYS A 132 -10.52 1.57 19.63
CA LYS A 132 -10.38 0.53 20.65
C LYS A 132 -8.95 0.01 20.73
N LYS A 133 -8.28 -0.09 19.57
CA LYS A 133 -6.89 -0.56 19.49
C LYS A 133 -5.86 0.58 19.54
N ASP A 134 -6.30 1.84 19.44
CA ASP A 134 -5.44 3.01 19.28
C ASP A 134 -4.45 2.83 18.10
N GLU A 135 -5.01 2.41 16.95
CA GLU A 135 -4.27 2.14 15.71
C GLU A 135 -4.76 3.01 14.56
N LEU A 136 -3.83 3.75 13.96
CA LEU A 136 -4.01 4.45 12.69
C LEU A 136 -3.52 3.56 11.57
N TYR A 137 -4.38 3.27 10.59
CA TYR A 137 -4.02 2.49 9.42
C TYR A 137 -3.74 3.39 8.22
N LEU A 138 -2.56 3.24 7.63
CA LEU A 138 -2.24 3.73 6.31
C LEU A 138 -2.58 2.62 5.31
N ILE A 139 -3.55 2.88 4.45
CA ILE A 139 -4.11 1.88 3.56
C ILE A 139 -3.76 2.25 2.12
N GLU A 140 -3.08 1.32 1.44
CA GLU A 140 -2.91 1.31 -0.01
C GLU A 140 -3.98 0.43 -0.62
N VAL A 141 -4.77 0.97 -1.54
CA VAL A 141 -5.94 0.32 -2.12
C VAL A 141 -5.66 0.02 -3.57
N LYS A 142 -5.75 -1.25 -3.94
CA LYS A 142 -5.62 -1.68 -5.32
C LYS A 142 -6.95 -2.03 -5.94
N GLY A 143 -7.05 -1.79 -7.23
CA GLY A 143 -8.12 -2.31 -8.07
C GLY A 143 -8.86 -1.24 -8.84
N VAL A 144 -9.07 -1.52 -10.13
CA VAL A 144 -9.96 -0.74 -11.00
C VAL A 144 -11.17 -1.58 -11.37
N LYS A 145 -12.35 -0.96 -11.40
CA LYS A 145 -13.59 -1.63 -11.77
C LYS A 145 -13.63 -1.87 -13.27
N LYS A 146 -13.63 -3.14 -13.68
CA LYS A 146 -13.78 -3.61 -15.06
C LYS A 146 -14.81 -4.71 -15.09
N ASP A 147 -15.76 -4.62 -16.02
CA ASP A 147 -16.86 -5.58 -16.18
C ASP A 147 -17.67 -5.82 -14.89
N GLY A 148 -17.82 -4.77 -14.07
CA GLY A 148 -18.55 -4.83 -12.81
C GLY A 148 -17.69 -5.19 -11.59
N GLU A 149 -16.41 -5.47 -11.76
CA GLU A 149 -15.57 -6.10 -10.73
C GLU A 149 -14.26 -5.34 -10.53
N TYR A 150 -13.80 -5.17 -9.29
CA TYR A 150 -12.48 -4.60 -9.05
C TYR A 150 -11.39 -5.63 -9.38
N LYS A 151 -10.43 -5.24 -10.23
CA LYS A 151 -9.30 -6.08 -10.64
C LYS A 151 -8.01 -5.29 -10.56
N SER A 152 -6.92 -5.95 -10.17
CA SER A 152 -5.58 -5.36 -10.21
C SER A 152 -4.58 -6.35 -10.79
N VAL A 153 -3.70 -5.83 -11.65
CA VAL A 153 -2.57 -6.58 -12.20
C VAL A 153 -1.28 -6.33 -11.40
N GLU A 154 -1.35 -5.53 -10.34
CA GLU A 154 -0.16 -5.21 -9.53
C GLU A 154 0.29 -6.39 -8.70
N THR A 155 1.62 -6.60 -8.64
CA THR A 155 2.22 -7.64 -7.80
C THR A 155 2.15 -7.25 -6.33
N LEU A 156 2.11 -8.25 -5.46
CA LEU A 156 2.16 -8.04 -4.02
C LEU A 156 3.47 -7.35 -3.58
N LEU A 157 4.59 -7.65 -4.24
CA LEU A 157 5.88 -6.97 -4.01
C LEU A 157 5.77 -5.46 -4.24
N LYS A 158 5.20 -5.04 -5.37
CA LYS A 158 5.05 -3.61 -5.68
C LYS A 158 4.18 -2.92 -4.64
N CYS A 159 3.07 -3.55 -4.25
CA CYS A 159 2.18 -3.03 -3.22
C CYS A 159 2.91 -2.86 -1.87
N ALA A 160 3.69 -3.86 -1.45
CA ALA A 160 4.47 -3.82 -0.22
C ALA A 160 5.53 -2.71 -0.23
N LEU A 161 6.27 -2.58 -1.34
CA LEU A 161 7.26 -1.52 -1.52
C LEU A 161 6.63 -0.12 -1.46
N GLN A 162 5.45 0.05 -2.05
CA GLN A 162 4.74 1.32 -2.06
C GLN A 162 4.32 1.75 -0.66
N ILE A 163 3.56 0.90 0.07
CA ILE A 163 3.10 1.26 1.41
C ILE A 163 4.25 1.39 2.41
N GLN A 164 5.31 0.59 2.25
CA GLN A 164 6.53 0.73 3.05
C GLN A 164 7.20 2.09 2.81
N THR A 165 7.34 2.52 1.56
CA THR A 165 7.91 3.85 1.21
C THR A 165 7.08 4.97 1.82
N TYR A 166 5.74 4.86 1.79
CA TYR A 166 4.84 5.87 2.34
C TYR A 166 4.94 5.97 3.86
N TYR A 167 4.97 4.81 4.53
CA TYR A 167 5.15 4.74 5.98
C TYR A 167 6.48 5.36 6.43
N GLU A 168 7.60 4.99 5.79
CA GLU A 168 8.92 5.54 6.15
C GLU A 168 9.00 7.05 5.90
N SER A 169 8.26 7.56 4.91
CA SER A 169 8.14 9.00 4.67
C SER A 169 7.37 9.69 5.81
N LEU A 170 6.23 9.12 6.22
CA LEU A 170 5.35 9.74 7.21
C LEU A 170 5.84 9.60 8.65
N ILE A 171 6.52 8.51 9.00
CA ILE A 171 6.93 8.24 10.39
C ILE A 171 7.93 9.27 10.91
N GLN A 172 8.74 9.86 10.02
CA GLN A 172 9.65 10.98 10.32
C GLN A 172 8.91 12.20 10.88
N LYS A 173 7.63 12.37 10.54
CA LYS A 173 6.75 13.45 11.00
C LYS A 173 5.58 12.95 11.85
N LYS A 174 5.69 11.75 12.47
CA LYS A 174 4.61 11.10 13.24
C LYS A 174 3.87 12.05 14.18
N LYS A 175 4.59 12.80 15.03
CA LYS A 175 3.97 13.70 16.01
C LYS A 175 3.09 14.77 15.34
N GLN A 176 3.58 15.33 14.25
CA GLN A 176 2.89 16.38 13.50
C GLN A 176 1.71 15.81 12.71
N LEU A 177 1.89 14.63 12.09
CA LEU A 177 0.81 13.88 11.47
C LEU A 177 -0.35 13.63 12.45
N LEU A 178 -0.08 12.99 13.59
CA LEU A 178 -1.12 12.68 14.57
C LEU A 178 -1.80 13.94 15.13
N LYS A 179 -1.04 15.00 15.37
CA LYS A 179 -1.57 16.30 15.81
C LYS A 179 -2.53 16.91 14.78
N ASP A 180 -2.18 16.90 13.50
CA ASP A 180 -3.01 17.49 12.45
C ASP A 180 -4.28 16.67 12.19
N LEU A 181 -4.21 15.34 12.34
CA LEU A 181 -5.37 14.45 12.20
C LEU A 181 -6.34 14.54 13.39
N HIS A 182 -5.85 14.81 14.61
CA HIS A 182 -6.65 14.98 15.82
C HIS A 182 -7.70 16.12 15.72
N ILE A 183 -7.46 17.11 14.86
CA ILE A 183 -8.30 18.33 14.72
C ILE A 183 -9.73 18.03 14.20
N LYS A 184 -10.06 16.78 13.85
CA LYS A 184 -11.36 16.38 13.26
C LYS A 184 -12.27 15.46 14.11
N LYS A 185 -12.24 15.58 15.45
CA LYS A 185 -13.10 14.82 16.41
C LYS A 185 -12.68 13.37 16.69
N LEU A 186 -11.44 13.00 16.38
CA LEU A 186 -10.84 11.75 16.86
C LEU A 186 -9.82 12.12 17.94
N GLU A 187 -10.02 11.65 19.16
CA GLU A 187 -9.00 11.76 20.21
C GLU A 187 -7.87 10.77 19.91
N ILE A 188 -7.05 11.08 18.91
CA ILE A 188 -5.87 10.29 18.55
C ILE A 188 -4.77 10.56 19.57
N ASN A 189 -4.23 9.49 20.16
CA ASN A 189 -3.16 9.56 21.13
C ASN A 189 -1.82 9.89 20.42
N PRO A 190 -0.94 10.75 20.98
CA PRO A 190 0.41 10.92 20.45
C PRO A 190 1.22 9.61 20.33
N CYS A 191 0.84 8.60 21.11
CA CYS A 191 1.42 7.26 21.11
C CYS A 191 0.75 6.28 20.12
N THR A 192 -0.35 6.65 19.45
CA THR A 192 -1.09 5.83 18.48
C THR A 192 -0.13 5.06 17.57
N ARG A 193 -0.36 3.76 17.41
CA ARG A 193 0.46 2.94 16.52
C ARG A 193 0.02 3.16 15.09
N ILE A 194 0.98 3.40 14.19
CA ILE A 194 0.71 3.51 12.76
C ILE A 194 0.97 2.14 12.13
N ARG A 195 -0.01 1.61 11.42
CA ARG A 195 0.01 0.30 10.77
C ARG A 195 -0.07 0.47 9.26
N LYS A 196 0.56 -0.45 8.53
CA LYS A 196 0.54 -0.50 7.07
C LYS A 196 -0.46 -1.56 6.62
N VAL A 197 -1.30 -1.20 5.66
CA VAL A 197 -2.34 -2.08 5.13
C VAL A 197 -2.32 -2.04 3.60
N ILE A 198 -2.46 -3.21 3.01
CA ILE A 198 -2.74 -3.38 1.58
C ILE A 198 -4.15 -3.97 1.46
N LEU A 199 -5.04 -3.26 0.78
CA LEU A 199 -6.36 -3.76 0.37
C LEU A 199 -6.33 -4.11 -1.11
N ILE A 200 -6.58 -5.38 -1.42
CA ILE A 200 -6.50 -5.93 -2.80
C ILE A 200 -7.80 -6.68 -3.13
N PRO A 201 -8.26 -6.64 -4.39
CA PRO A 201 -9.44 -7.39 -4.77
C PRO A 201 -9.10 -8.87 -4.91
N GLU A 202 -10.09 -9.73 -4.67
CA GLU A 202 -9.98 -11.20 -4.77
C GLU A 202 -9.40 -11.68 -6.11
N ASP A 203 -9.78 -11.01 -7.20
CA ASP A 203 -9.33 -11.29 -8.57
C ASP A 203 -8.14 -10.38 -8.95
N SER A 204 -7.02 -10.51 -8.22
CA SER A 204 -5.78 -9.79 -8.51
C SER A 204 -4.52 -10.64 -8.43
N THR A 205 -3.48 -10.22 -9.16
CA THR A 205 -2.13 -10.80 -9.08
C THR A 205 -1.59 -10.78 -7.64
N ALA A 206 -1.79 -9.67 -6.91
CA ALA A 206 -1.36 -9.58 -5.52
C ALA A 206 -2.10 -10.59 -4.62
N ALA A 207 -3.38 -10.84 -4.85
CA ALA A 207 -4.16 -11.81 -4.07
C ALA A 207 -3.72 -13.24 -4.37
N GLU A 208 -3.38 -13.55 -5.62
CA GLU A 208 -2.74 -14.82 -6.00
C GLU A 208 -1.41 -15.02 -5.27
N HIS A 209 -0.50 -14.03 -5.33
CA HIS A 209 0.79 -14.11 -4.65
C HIS A 209 0.63 -14.29 -3.13
N PHE A 210 -0.35 -13.61 -2.52
CA PHE A 210 -0.61 -13.70 -1.08
C PHE A 210 -1.16 -15.06 -0.66
N ARG A 211 -1.96 -15.72 -1.50
CA ARG A 211 -2.47 -17.08 -1.26
C ARG A 211 -1.39 -18.13 -1.47
N ASN A 212 -0.55 -17.97 -2.49
CA ASN A 212 0.50 -18.92 -2.88
C ASN A 212 1.82 -18.65 -2.13
N LYS A 213 1.79 -18.63 -0.79
CA LYS A 213 2.94 -18.19 0.01
C LYS A 213 4.21 -19.01 -0.19
N GLU A 214 4.06 -20.29 -0.48
CA GLU A 214 5.17 -21.21 -0.75
C GLU A 214 5.93 -20.88 -2.03
N GLU A 215 5.26 -20.29 -3.03
CA GLU A 215 5.90 -19.81 -4.26
C GLU A 215 6.50 -18.41 -4.10
N HIS A 216 6.10 -17.69 -3.06
CA HIS A 216 6.50 -16.30 -2.78
C HIS A 216 7.11 -16.09 -1.38
N PRO A 217 8.05 -16.94 -0.92
CA PRO A 217 8.55 -16.90 0.45
C PRO A 217 9.21 -15.56 0.82
N ASN A 218 10.00 -14.96 -0.09
CA ASN A 218 10.73 -13.74 0.19
C ASN A 218 9.81 -12.52 0.24
N VAL A 219 8.82 -12.45 -0.66
CA VAL A 219 7.79 -11.38 -0.60
C VAL A 219 6.99 -11.49 0.69
N ASN A 220 6.61 -12.70 1.12
CA ASN A 220 5.92 -12.90 2.39
C ASN A 220 6.79 -12.55 3.60
N GLN A 221 8.10 -12.83 3.52
CA GLN A 221 9.04 -12.43 4.55
C GLN A 221 9.14 -10.89 4.65
N LEU A 222 9.16 -10.16 3.53
CA LEU A 222 9.10 -8.70 3.54
C LEU A 222 7.83 -8.17 4.20
N ILE A 223 6.66 -8.73 3.85
CA ILE A 223 5.37 -8.34 4.46
C ILE A 223 5.41 -8.53 5.98
N LYS A 224 5.97 -9.64 6.44
CA LYS A 224 6.12 -9.95 7.87
C LYS A 224 7.09 -8.99 8.55
N ASP A 225 8.27 -8.79 7.98
CA ASP A 225 9.31 -7.95 8.56
C ASP A 225 8.92 -6.47 8.60
N TRP A 226 8.15 -6.03 7.61
CA TRP A 226 7.58 -4.69 7.60
C TRP A 226 6.26 -4.58 8.36
N ASP A 227 5.73 -5.64 8.99
CA ASP A 227 4.47 -5.59 9.75
C ASP A 227 3.31 -5.02 8.91
N ILE A 228 3.20 -5.50 7.66
CA ILE A 228 2.15 -5.10 6.71
C ILE A 228 0.98 -6.09 6.83
N LYS A 229 -0.23 -5.57 7.06
CA LYS A 229 -1.46 -6.37 6.98
C LYS A 229 -1.95 -6.37 5.53
N VAL A 230 -2.37 -7.54 5.03
CA VAL A 230 -2.94 -7.69 3.68
C VAL A 230 -4.36 -8.21 3.80
N PHE A 231 -5.30 -7.50 3.19
CA PHE A 231 -6.71 -7.84 3.20
C PHE A 231 -7.21 -7.99 1.78
N ILE A 232 -7.97 -9.06 1.56
CA ILE A 232 -8.62 -9.35 0.29
C ILE A 232 -10.10 -8.98 0.41
N PHE A 233 -10.60 -8.14 -0.48
CA PHE A 233 -12.02 -7.79 -0.54
C PHE A 233 -12.72 -8.36 -1.77
N LYS A 234 -14.02 -8.62 -1.64
CA LYS A 234 -14.86 -9.22 -2.69
C LYS A 234 -15.65 -8.18 -3.48
N LYS A 235 -16.20 -8.64 -4.61
CA LYS A 235 -16.95 -7.92 -5.66
C LYS A 235 -17.97 -6.89 -5.19
N ASP A 236 -18.73 -7.24 -4.15
CA ASP A 236 -19.84 -6.44 -3.67
C ASP A 236 -19.61 -6.12 -2.21
N ILE A 237 -18.75 -5.14 -1.97
CA ILE A 237 -18.97 -4.31 -0.80
C ILE A 237 -20.30 -3.62 -1.08
N LYS A 238 -21.37 -3.99 -0.37
CA LYS A 238 -22.66 -3.30 -0.53
C LYS A 238 -22.62 -1.98 0.20
#